data_AF-A0A954HC46-F1
#
_entry.id   AF-A0A954HC46-F1
#
_cell.length_a   1.000
_cell.length_b   1.000
_cell.length_c   1.000
_cell.angle_alpha   90.00
_cell.angle_beta   90.00
_cell.angle_gamma   90.00
#
_symmetry.space_group_name_H-M   'P 1'
#
loop_
_entity.id
_entity.type
_entity.pdbx_description
1 polymer ?
#
loop_
_entity_poly.entity_id
_entity_poly.type
_entity_poly.pdbx_seq_one_letter_code
_entity_poly.pdbx_strand_id
1 'polypeptide(L)'
;MNAPTPLPLLEISADESPRLREIPYNYTSFSDREIVLRLLGSEAWALLDELRSERRTGRSARMLYEVLGDIWVVQRNPYLQDDLLDSPKRRAALVEALHHRLGEVAKRRTPELDSARDALVGHLLGDAKRAVESFARSFEEMAELRQRTTRVLRRLTAKDNVKFDGLSRVSHVTDATDWRVEYPFVVLTPDTEAEMAHLVKGCVELGLTIIPRGG
;
A
#
# COMPACT_ATOMS: atom_id res chain seq x y z
N MET A 1 -26.99 -23.11 39.80
CA MET A 1 -25.68 -22.45 39.68
C MET A 1 -24.89 -23.19 38.61
N ASN A 2 -24.87 -22.65 37.38
CA ASN A 2 -24.15 -23.26 36.26
C ASN A 2 -22.81 -22.54 36.11
N ALA A 3 -21.73 -23.21 36.51
CA ALA A 3 -20.38 -22.72 36.24
C ALA A 3 -20.08 -22.85 34.73
N PRO A 4 -19.46 -21.85 34.09
CA PRO A 4 -19.10 -21.96 32.69
C PRO A 4 -17.89 -22.90 32.53
N THR A 5 -18.01 -23.85 31.61
CA THR A 5 -16.92 -24.72 31.15
C THR A 5 -15.81 -23.88 30.51
N PRO A 6 -14.53 -24.08 30.87
CA PRO A 6 -13.44 -23.36 30.23
C PRO A 6 -13.27 -23.87 28.79
N LEU A 7 -13.38 -22.95 27.82
CA LEU A 7 -13.08 -23.19 26.42
C LEU A 7 -11.58 -23.54 26.28
N PRO A 8 -11.20 -24.64 25.61
CA PRO A 8 -9.81 -24.89 25.28
C PRO A 8 -9.33 -23.75 24.39
N LEU A 9 -8.37 -22.97 24.88
CA LEU A 9 -7.65 -21.99 24.07
C LEU A 9 -7.02 -22.80 22.93
N LEU A 10 -7.40 -22.51 21.68
CA LEU A 10 -6.73 -23.03 20.51
C LEU A 10 -5.23 -22.77 20.68
N GLU A 11 -4.47 -23.82 20.95
CA GLU A 11 -3.02 -23.80 20.85
C GLU A 11 -2.70 -23.55 19.38
N ILE A 12 -2.54 -22.28 19.04
CA ILE A 12 -1.87 -21.87 17.82
C ILE A 12 -0.45 -22.40 18.02
N SER A 13 -0.13 -23.49 17.35
CA SER A 13 1.21 -24.00 17.19
C SER A 13 2.08 -22.87 16.65
N ALA A 14 2.76 -22.16 17.54
CA ALA A 14 3.78 -21.18 17.22
C ALA A 14 5.07 -21.92 16.86
N ASP A 15 5.02 -22.68 15.76
CA ASP A 15 6.22 -23.20 15.11
C ASP A 15 6.50 -22.34 13.88
N GLU A 16 6.88 -21.09 14.13
CA GLU A 16 7.68 -20.31 13.19
C GLU A 16 8.84 -19.74 13.98
N SER A 17 10.05 -20.20 13.68
CA SER A 17 11.28 -19.49 14.06
C SER A 17 11.06 -17.99 13.81
N PRO A 18 11.45 -17.07 14.73
CA PRO A 18 11.11 -15.67 14.59
C PRO A 18 11.71 -15.16 13.27
N ARG A 19 10.87 -15.01 12.23
CA ARG A 19 11.26 -14.36 10.99
C ARG A 19 11.62 -12.93 11.39
N LEU A 20 12.92 -12.62 11.42
CA LEU A 20 13.38 -11.24 11.61
C LEU A 20 12.77 -10.40 10.48
N ARG A 21 11.70 -9.66 10.80
CA ARG A 21 11.19 -8.61 9.91
C ARG A 21 12.15 -7.43 9.97
N GLU A 22 12.49 -6.92 8.82
CA GLU A 22 13.26 -5.70 8.64
C GLU A 22 12.36 -4.48 8.39
N ILE A 23 11.13 -4.70 7.88
CA ILE A 23 10.12 -3.64 7.84
C ILE A 23 9.60 -3.40 9.27
N PRO A 24 9.69 -2.15 9.78
CA PRO A 24 9.50 -1.86 11.20
C PRO A 24 8.07 -2.02 11.72
N TYR A 25 7.07 -2.11 10.84
CA TYR A 25 5.66 -2.18 11.23
C TYR A 25 4.95 -3.36 10.55
N ASN A 26 4.17 -4.10 11.34
CA ASN A 26 3.31 -5.16 10.83
C ASN A 26 1.90 -4.64 10.60
N TYR A 27 1.72 -3.89 9.50
CA TYR A 27 0.43 -3.30 9.13
C TYR A 27 -0.47 -4.27 8.36
N THR A 28 0.11 -5.31 7.76
CA THR A 28 -0.59 -6.34 6.98
C THR A 28 0.08 -7.69 7.13
N SER A 29 -0.61 -8.78 6.85
CA SER A 29 -0.05 -10.14 6.87
C SER A 29 1.06 -10.40 5.84
N PHE A 30 1.37 -9.45 4.94
CA PHE A 30 2.48 -9.57 3.99
C PHE A 30 3.84 -9.56 4.68
N SER A 31 4.70 -10.47 4.23
CA SER A 31 6.12 -10.53 4.54
C SER A 31 6.90 -9.43 3.81
N ASP A 32 8.11 -9.14 4.31
CA ASP A 32 9.02 -8.19 3.66
C ASP A 32 9.31 -8.56 2.21
N ARG A 33 9.44 -9.86 1.92
CA ARG A 33 9.60 -10.36 0.54
C ARG A 33 8.43 -9.93 -0.34
N GLU A 34 7.21 -10.16 0.11
CA GLU A 34 6.02 -9.85 -0.69
C GLU A 34 5.85 -8.34 -0.91
N ILE A 35 6.23 -7.53 0.07
CA ILE A 35 6.21 -6.06 -0.03
C ILE A 35 7.27 -5.61 -1.04
N VAL A 36 8.51 -6.11 -0.94
CA VAL A 36 9.57 -5.80 -1.91
C VAL A 36 9.18 -6.22 -3.32
N LEU A 37 8.63 -7.42 -3.51
CA LEU A 37 8.19 -7.90 -4.82
C LEU A 37 7.13 -7.00 -5.45
N ARG A 38 6.21 -6.46 -4.66
CA ARG A 38 5.15 -5.57 -5.15
C ARG A 38 5.64 -4.16 -5.44
N LEU A 39 6.56 -3.64 -4.62
CA LEU A 39 7.04 -2.26 -4.76
C LEU A 39 8.21 -2.14 -5.75
N LEU A 40 9.13 -3.10 -5.75
CA LEU A 40 10.40 -3.03 -6.48
C LEU A 40 10.57 -4.14 -7.53
N GLY A 41 9.82 -5.24 -7.43
CA GLY A 41 9.91 -6.38 -8.35
C GLY A 41 10.85 -7.51 -7.88
N SER A 42 10.91 -8.59 -8.67
CA SER A 42 11.70 -9.79 -8.36
C SER A 42 13.20 -9.57 -8.44
N GLU A 43 13.67 -8.75 -9.38
CA GLU A 43 15.09 -8.44 -9.53
C GLU A 43 15.64 -7.74 -8.30
N ALA A 44 14.94 -6.71 -7.80
CA ALA A 44 15.32 -6.02 -6.57
C ALA A 44 15.34 -6.93 -5.34
N TRP A 45 14.43 -7.91 -5.25
CA TRP A 45 14.47 -8.92 -4.18
C TRP A 45 15.71 -9.80 -4.27
N ALA A 46 16.09 -10.25 -5.48
CA ALA A 46 17.30 -11.06 -5.67
C ALA A 46 18.56 -10.27 -5.26
N LEU A 47 18.64 -9.00 -5.65
CA LEU A 47 19.74 -8.10 -5.24
C LEU A 47 19.81 -7.92 -3.71
N LEU A 48 18.66 -7.78 -3.05
CA LEU A 48 18.59 -7.67 -1.59
C LEU A 48 19.07 -8.94 -0.89
N ASP A 49 18.73 -10.12 -1.43
CA ASP A 49 19.15 -11.41 -0.88
C ASP A 49 20.66 -11.62 -1.02
N GLU A 50 21.21 -11.27 -2.18
CA GLU A 50 22.66 -11.26 -2.44
C GLU A 50 23.38 -10.34 -1.45
N LEU A 51 22.96 -9.07 -1.33
CA LEU A 51 23.57 -8.10 -0.42
C LEU A 51 23.43 -8.48 1.06
N ARG A 52 22.36 -9.20 1.45
CA ARG A 52 22.12 -9.67 2.81
C ARG A 52 23.10 -10.79 3.19
N SER A 53 23.42 -11.67 2.25
CA SER A 53 24.37 -12.78 2.48
C SER A 53 25.75 -12.29 2.92
N GLU A 54 26.14 -11.09 2.50
CA GLU A 54 27.44 -10.47 2.78
C GLU A 54 27.56 -9.83 4.18
N ARG A 55 26.47 -9.71 4.96
CA ARG A 55 26.43 -9.22 6.36
C ARG A 55 27.15 -7.88 6.66
N ARG A 56 27.44 -7.03 5.67
CA ARG A 56 28.23 -5.79 5.84
C ARG A 56 27.42 -4.51 6.12
N THR A 57 26.10 -4.45 5.82
CA THR A 57 25.33 -3.17 5.87
C THR A 57 23.94 -3.29 6.51
N GLY A 58 23.87 -3.38 7.84
CA GLY A 58 22.59 -3.39 8.56
C GLY A 58 21.84 -2.03 8.55
N ARG A 59 22.56 -0.91 8.69
CA ARG A 59 21.92 0.43 8.77
C ARG A 59 21.29 0.86 7.45
N SER A 60 22.01 0.72 6.33
CA SER A 60 21.51 1.10 5.00
C SER A 60 20.32 0.23 4.57
N ALA A 61 20.37 -1.07 4.85
CA ALA A 61 19.26 -1.99 4.61
C ALA A 61 18.03 -1.60 5.42
N ARG A 62 18.18 -1.34 6.72
CA ARG A 62 17.10 -0.86 7.58
C ARG A 62 16.45 0.42 7.04
N MET A 63 17.25 1.41 6.62
CA MET A 63 16.72 2.65 6.07
C MET A 63 15.90 2.42 4.79
N LEU A 64 16.34 1.50 3.92
CA LEU A 64 15.57 1.11 2.74
C LEU A 64 14.24 0.44 3.14
N TYR A 65 14.27 -0.52 4.07
CA TYR A 65 13.06 -1.18 4.56
C TYR A 65 12.09 -0.21 5.26
N GLU A 66 12.60 0.83 5.94
CA GLU A 66 11.78 1.91 6.47
C GLU A 66 11.08 2.69 5.34
N VAL A 67 11.78 3.03 4.24
CA VAL A 67 11.14 3.67 3.06
C VAL A 67 10.04 2.79 2.47
N LEU A 68 10.32 1.51 2.25
CA LEU A 68 9.34 0.57 1.68
C LEU A 68 8.15 0.36 2.62
N GLY A 69 8.41 0.30 3.92
CA GLY A 69 7.39 0.22 4.97
C GLY A 69 6.46 1.43 4.97
N ASP A 70 7.01 2.64 4.90
CA ASP A 70 6.23 3.88 4.88
C ASP A 70 5.33 3.96 3.64
N ILE A 71 5.84 3.60 2.45
CA ILE A 71 5.03 3.50 1.23
C ILE A 71 3.91 2.47 1.42
N TRP A 72 4.26 1.27 1.90
CA TRP A 72 3.32 0.17 2.05
C TRP A 72 2.18 0.49 3.02
N VAL A 73 2.50 1.06 4.19
CA VAL A 73 1.51 1.45 5.20
C VAL A 73 0.49 2.43 4.62
N VAL A 74 0.94 3.41 3.84
CA VAL A 74 0.03 4.38 3.21
C VAL A 74 -0.80 3.73 2.10
N GLN A 75 -0.20 2.91 1.24
CA GLN A 75 -0.93 2.21 0.18
C GLN A 75 -2.02 1.28 0.73
N ARG A 76 -1.83 0.73 1.93
CA ARG A 76 -2.77 -0.21 2.56
C ARG A 76 -3.74 0.44 3.54
N ASN A 77 -3.68 1.75 3.75
CA ASN A 77 -4.53 2.43 4.72
C ASN A 77 -5.38 3.53 4.06
N PRO A 78 -6.68 3.26 3.77
CA PRO A 78 -7.59 4.26 3.21
C PRO A 78 -7.64 5.58 4.00
N TYR A 79 -7.51 5.53 5.34
CA TYR A 79 -7.51 6.74 6.16
C TYR A 79 -6.26 7.60 5.94
N LEU A 80 -5.07 6.98 5.79
CA LEU A 80 -3.84 7.72 5.46
C LEU A 80 -3.88 8.24 4.03
N GLN A 81 -4.46 7.49 3.09
CA GLN A 81 -4.66 7.96 1.72
C GLN A 81 -5.53 9.21 1.70
N ASP A 82 -6.68 9.19 2.37
CA ASP A 82 -7.60 10.33 2.42
C ASP A 82 -6.93 11.56 3.06
N ASP A 83 -6.27 11.37 4.20
CA ASP A 83 -5.53 12.43 4.90
C ASP A 83 -4.44 13.08 4.04
N LEU A 84 -3.70 12.28 3.26
CA LEU A 84 -2.64 12.76 2.36
C LEU A 84 -3.19 13.33 1.04
N LEU A 85 -4.38 12.91 0.60
CA LEU A 85 -5.08 13.53 -0.53
C LEU A 85 -5.60 14.93 -0.13
N ASP A 86 -6.13 15.06 1.09
CA ASP A 86 -6.69 16.31 1.61
C ASP A 86 -5.60 17.31 2.05
N SER A 87 -4.39 16.84 2.36
CA SER A 87 -3.28 17.68 2.80
C SER A 87 -2.05 17.61 1.88
N PRO A 88 -2.00 18.42 0.80
CA PRO A 88 -0.85 18.47 -0.12
C PRO A 88 0.48 18.75 0.58
N LYS A 89 0.46 19.56 1.65
CA LYS A 89 1.66 19.86 2.45
C LYS A 89 2.19 18.62 3.18
N ARG A 90 1.31 17.80 3.79
CA ARG A 90 1.71 16.57 4.48
C ARG A 90 2.19 15.52 3.48
N ARG A 91 1.54 15.42 2.33
CA ARG A 91 2.00 14.57 1.22
C ARG A 91 3.40 14.95 0.75
N ALA A 92 3.65 16.24 0.49
CA ALA A 92 4.97 16.72 0.08
C ALA A 92 6.04 16.42 1.15
N ALA A 93 5.75 16.67 2.42
CA ALA A 93 6.67 16.40 3.52
C ALA A 93 7.00 14.90 3.66
N LEU A 94 6.03 14.00 3.47
CA LEU A 94 6.27 12.56 3.46
C LEU A 94 7.20 12.19 2.30
N VAL A 95 6.88 12.61 1.07
CA VAL A 95 7.69 12.29 -0.12
C VAL A 95 9.11 12.83 0.02
N GLU A 96 9.29 14.05 0.53
CA GLU A 96 10.59 14.63 0.82
C GLU A 96 11.38 13.81 1.83
N ALA A 97 10.73 13.36 2.92
CA ALA A 97 11.37 12.51 3.93
C ALA A 97 11.84 11.15 3.35
N LEU A 98 11.04 10.54 2.46
CA LEU A 98 11.43 9.30 1.77
C LEU A 98 12.65 9.52 0.87
N HIS A 99 12.66 10.58 0.06
CA HIS A 99 13.81 10.94 -0.77
C HIS A 99 15.05 11.26 0.07
N HIS A 100 14.89 11.98 1.18
CA HIS A 100 15.99 12.27 2.11
C HIS A 100 16.60 10.98 2.66
N ARG A 101 15.77 10.02 3.11
CA ARG A 101 16.25 8.73 3.62
C ARG A 101 16.99 7.92 2.54
N LEU A 102 16.52 7.91 1.29
CA LEU A 102 17.25 7.30 0.17
C LEU A 102 18.56 8.03 -0.13
N GLY A 103 18.59 9.35 -0.03
CA GLY A 103 19.81 10.16 -0.18
C GLY A 103 20.85 9.84 0.90
N GLU A 104 20.41 9.60 2.13
CA GLU A 104 21.25 9.16 3.22
C GLU A 104 21.86 7.77 2.96
N VAL A 105 21.10 6.84 2.37
CA VAL A 105 21.67 5.54 1.95
C VAL A 105 22.69 5.74 0.83
N ALA A 106 22.42 6.62 -0.14
CA ALA A 106 23.34 6.93 -1.23
C ALA A 106 24.67 7.51 -0.74
N LYS A 107 24.68 8.34 0.32
CA LYS A 107 25.92 8.88 0.92
C LYS A 107 26.83 7.82 1.57
N ARG A 108 26.29 6.64 1.86
CA ARG A 108 27.01 5.52 2.51
C ARG A 108 27.62 4.55 1.51
N ARG A 109 27.48 4.84 0.21
CA ARG A 109 28.14 4.13 -0.89
C ARG A 109 29.65 4.34 -0.85
N THR A 110 30.40 3.32 -1.23
CA THR A 110 31.87 3.28 -1.10
C THR A 110 32.46 2.53 -2.30
N PRO A 111 32.40 3.12 -3.51
CA PRO A 111 32.85 2.48 -4.74
C PRO A 111 34.35 2.14 -4.74
N GLU A 112 35.16 2.86 -3.96
CA GLU A 112 36.60 2.63 -3.85
C GLU A 112 36.94 1.35 -3.08
N LEU A 113 36.05 0.92 -2.17
CA LEU A 113 36.24 -0.29 -1.36
C LEU A 113 35.74 -1.54 -2.08
N ASP A 114 34.63 -1.42 -2.81
CA ASP A 114 33.95 -2.56 -3.43
C ASP A 114 33.03 -2.07 -4.56
N SER A 115 33.60 -1.91 -5.76
CA SER A 115 32.90 -1.33 -6.91
C SER A 115 31.76 -2.20 -7.42
N ALA A 116 31.90 -3.53 -7.36
CA ALA A 116 30.86 -4.46 -7.78
C ALA A 116 29.64 -4.35 -6.87
N ARG A 117 29.84 -4.42 -5.55
CA ARG A 117 28.78 -4.26 -4.55
C ARG A 117 28.12 -2.88 -4.61
N ASP A 118 28.93 -1.83 -4.78
CA ASP A 118 28.43 -0.47 -4.90
C ASP A 118 27.48 -0.29 -6.08
N ALA A 119 27.75 -0.96 -7.20
CA ALA A 119 26.85 -0.98 -8.36
C ALA A 119 25.50 -1.63 -8.03
N LEU A 120 25.48 -2.75 -7.28
CA LEU A 120 24.24 -3.42 -6.84
C LEU A 120 23.41 -2.49 -5.93
N VAL A 121 24.05 -1.83 -4.96
CA VAL A 121 23.39 -0.85 -4.09
C VAL A 121 22.86 0.34 -4.91
N GLY A 122 23.62 0.79 -5.90
CA GLY A 122 23.21 1.83 -6.84
C GLY A 122 21.95 1.46 -7.62
N HIS A 123 21.86 0.23 -8.12
CA HIS A 123 20.68 -0.28 -8.82
C HIS A 123 19.45 -0.28 -7.88
N LEU A 124 19.58 -0.88 -6.70
CA LEU A 124 18.50 -0.97 -5.72
C LEU A 124 17.99 0.41 -5.28
N LEU A 125 18.89 1.38 -5.13
CA LEU A 125 18.51 2.77 -4.87
C LEU A 125 17.77 3.42 -6.03
N GLY A 126 18.14 3.09 -7.27
CA GLY A 126 17.39 3.50 -8.46
C GLY A 126 15.96 2.97 -8.42
N ASP A 127 15.78 1.69 -8.08
CA ASP A 127 14.47 1.06 -7.99
C ASP A 127 13.61 1.69 -6.90
N ALA A 128 14.20 1.89 -5.72
CA ALA A 128 13.53 2.53 -4.59
C ALA A 128 13.12 3.97 -4.90
N LYS A 129 13.95 4.74 -5.62
CA LYS A 129 13.60 6.10 -6.07
C LYS A 129 12.39 6.08 -7.00
N ARG A 130 12.38 5.18 -8.00
CA ARG A 130 11.23 5.02 -8.90
C ARG A 130 9.96 4.63 -8.15
N ALA A 131 10.07 3.79 -7.12
CA ALA A 131 8.94 3.45 -6.25
C ALA A 131 8.40 4.66 -5.47
N VAL A 132 9.27 5.51 -4.92
CA VAL A 132 8.86 6.78 -4.27
C VAL A 132 8.19 7.73 -5.27
N GLU A 133 8.73 7.88 -6.48
CA GLU A 133 8.16 8.72 -7.53
C GLU A 133 6.79 8.20 -7.98
N SER A 134 6.65 6.89 -8.19
CA SER A 134 5.37 6.27 -8.53
C SER A 134 4.35 6.41 -7.40
N PHE A 135 4.79 6.26 -6.15
CA PHE A 135 3.96 6.51 -4.97
C PHE A 135 3.46 7.95 -4.92
N ALA A 136 4.33 8.94 -5.15
CA ALA A 136 3.95 10.35 -5.19
C ALA A 136 2.92 10.62 -6.30
N ARG A 137 3.18 10.13 -7.52
CA ARG A 137 2.30 10.30 -8.69
C ARG A 137 0.92 9.64 -8.48
N SER A 138 0.86 8.53 -7.76
CA SER A 138 -0.40 7.81 -7.51
C SER A 138 -1.46 8.68 -6.81
N PHE A 139 -1.07 9.67 -6.01
CA PHE A 139 -2.03 10.59 -5.38
C PHE A 139 -2.67 11.55 -6.38
N GLU A 140 -1.93 11.99 -7.39
CA GLU A 140 -2.45 12.86 -8.45
C GLU A 140 -3.40 12.08 -9.33
N GLU A 141 -3.00 10.88 -9.76
CA GLU A 141 -3.84 9.95 -10.52
C GLU A 141 -5.14 9.62 -9.76
N MET A 142 -5.04 9.39 -8.44
CA MET A 142 -6.20 9.14 -7.57
C MET A 142 -7.13 10.36 -7.48
N ALA A 143 -6.57 11.57 -7.32
CA ALA A 143 -7.35 12.79 -7.25
C ALA A 143 -8.11 13.07 -8.55
N GLU A 144 -7.43 12.90 -9.70
CA GLU A 144 -8.05 13.03 -11.03
C GLU A 144 -9.16 12.00 -11.24
N LEU A 145 -8.93 10.75 -10.85
CA LEU A 145 -9.95 9.70 -10.95
C LEU A 145 -11.15 9.99 -10.04
N ARG A 146 -10.94 10.47 -8.81
CA ARG A 146 -12.02 10.91 -7.90
C ARG A 146 -12.83 12.05 -8.50
N GLN A 147 -12.17 13.03 -9.11
CA GLN A 147 -12.86 14.16 -9.75
C GLN A 147 -13.71 13.71 -10.94
N ARG A 148 -13.15 12.89 -11.83
CA ARG A 148 -13.89 12.34 -12.99
C ARG A 148 -15.07 11.49 -12.53
N THR A 149 -14.85 10.59 -11.59
CA THR A 149 -15.89 9.71 -11.02
C THR A 149 -17.02 10.51 -10.39
N THR A 150 -16.67 11.51 -9.58
CA THR A 150 -17.66 12.42 -8.96
C THR A 150 -18.49 13.14 -10.00
N ARG A 151 -17.88 13.63 -11.10
CA ARG A 151 -18.58 14.35 -12.16
C ARG A 151 -19.59 13.48 -12.91
N VAL A 152 -19.25 12.22 -13.17
CA VAL A 152 -20.11 11.25 -13.85
C VAL A 152 -21.23 10.79 -12.92
N LEU A 153 -20.88 10.27 -11.75
CA LEU A 153 -21.83 9.55 -10.89
C LEU A 153 -22.81 10.47 -10.13
N ARG A 154 -22.43 11.71 -9.80
CA ARG A 154 -23.35 12.67 -9.14
C ARG A 154 -24.56 13.10 -10.00
N ARG A 155 -24.55 12.77 -11.29
CA ARG A 155 -25.71 12.98 -12.18
C ARG A 155 -26.70 11.81 -12.13
N LEU A 156 -26.27 10.70 -11.55
CA LEU A 156 -26.98 9.41 -11.57
C LEU A 156 -27.52 9.04 -10.19
N THR A 157 -27.00 9.64 -9.13
CA THR A 157 -27.40 9.41 -7.73
C THR A 157 -27.10 10.65 -6.87
N ALA A 158 -27.66 10.71 -5.67
CA ALA A 158 -27.33 11.74 -4.68
C ALA A 158 -25.82 11.77 -4.35
N LYS A 159 -25.30 12.94 -3.97
CA LYS A 159 -23.86 13.13 -3.66
C LYS A 159 -23.37 12.16 -2.58
N ASP A 160 -24.18 11.98 -1.54
CA ASP A 160 -23.78 11.19 -0.36
C ASP A 160 -23.76 9.68 -0.65
N ASN A 161 -24.28 9.26 -1.80
CA ASN A 161 -24.26 7.88 -2.28
C ASN A 161 -22.95 7.55 -3.00
N VAL A 162 -22.05 8.53 -3.21
CA VAL A 162 -20.73 8.33 -3.81
C VAL A 162 -19.66 8.53 -2.73
N LYS A 163 -19.19 7.42 -2.16
CA LYS A 163 -18.35 7.43 -0.95
C LYS A 163 -16.91 7.02 -1.25
N PHE A 164 -15.99 7.97 -1.05
CA PHE A 164 -14.54 7.74 -1.19
C PHE A 164 -13.83 7.60 0.16
N ASP A 165 -14.55 7.81 1.26
CA ASP A 165 -13.97 7.85 2.60
C ASP A 165 -13.49 6.48 3.08
N GLY A 166 -12.47 6.50 3.93
CA GLY A 166 -11.84 5.30 4.48
C GLY A 166 -12.80 4.37 5.21
N LEU A 167 -13.78 4.90 5.95
CA LEU A 167 -14.75 4.07 6.69
C LEU A 167 -15.60 3.25 5.72
N SER A 168 -16.17 3.89 4.72
CA SER A 168 -16.97 3.22 3.69
C SER A 168 -16.13 2.17 2.97
N ARG A 169 -14.91 2.54 2.53
CA ARG A 169 -14.02 1.65 1.78
C ARG A 169 -13.58 0.43 2.60
N VAL A 170 -13.23 0.60 3.87
CA VAL A 170 -12.83 -0.50 4.76
C VAL A 170 -14.02 -1.42 5.07
N SER A 171 -15.21 -0.87 5.28
CA SER A 171 -16.41 -1.65 5.63
C SER A 171 -16.99 -2.47 4.47
N HIS A 172 -16.49 -2.23 3.25
CA HIS A 172 -16.95 -2.86 2.01
C HIS A 172 -15.85 -3.67 1.31
N VAL A 173 -14.74 -3.93 1.99
CA VAL A 173 -13.75 -4.90 1.52
C VAL A 173 -14.38 -6.29 1.59
N THR A 174 -14.15 -7.11 0.56
CA THR A 174 -14.69 -8.46 0.46
C THR A 174 -13.59 -9.44 0.08
N ASP A 175 -13.82 -10.74 0.28
CA ASP A 175 -12.90 -11.78 -0.22
C ASP A 175 -12.81 -11.78 -1.75
N ALA A 176 -13.82 -11.24 -2.44
CA ALA A 176 -13.81 -11.12 -3.91
C ALA A 176 -12.73 -10.16 -4.44
N THR A 177 -12.24 -9.23 -3.62
CA THR A 177 -11.06 -8.39 -3.96
C THR A 177 -9.75 -8.96 -3.47
N ASP A 178 -9.77 -10.13 -2.79
CA ASP A 178 -8.81 -10.50 -1.75
C ASP A 178 -8.63 -9.31 -0.80
N TRP A 179 -9.29 -9.34 0.36
CA TRP A 179 -9.24 -8.23 1.32
C TRP A 179 -7.82 -7.80 1.73
N ARG A 180 -6.84 -8.70 1.55
CA ARG A 180 -5.43 -8.40 1.75
C ARG A 180 -4.82 -7.62 0.60
N VAL A 181 -5.37 -7.70 -0.61
CA VAL A 181 -4.72 -7.22 -1.84
C VAL A 181 -5.27 -5.90 -2.34
N GLU A 182 -6.59 -5.65 -2.31
CA GLU A 182 -7.13 -4.38 -2.83
C GLU A 182 -8.28 -3.81 -1.99
N TYR A 183 -8.33 -2.47 -1.88
CA TYR A 183 -9.47 -1.74 -1.31
C TYR A 183 -10.35 -1.20 -2.43
N PRO A 184 -11.67 -1.14 -2.27
CA PRO A 184 -12.53 -0.50 -3.26
C PRO A 184 -12.10 0.96 -3.45
N PHE A 185 -12.07 1.42 -4.70
CA PHE A 185 -11.78 2.81 -5.04
C PHE A 185 -12.91 3.76 -4.58
N VAL A 186 -14.15 3.35 -4.80
CA VAL A 186 -15.37 4.08 -4.43
C VAL A 186 -16.45 3.08 -4.00
N VAL A 187 -17.26 3.45 -3.03
CA VAL A 187 -18.45 2.70 -2.62
C VAL A 187 -19.68 3.47 -3.07
N LEU A 188 -20.60 2.79 -3.75
CA LEU A 188 -21.86 3.36 -4.24
C LEU A 188 -23.03 2.78 -3.44
N THR A 189 -23.88 3.65 -2.92
CA THR A 189 -25.06 3.26 -2.12
C THR A 189 -26.33 3.89 -2.70
N PRO A 190 -26.82 3.43 -3.86
CA PRO A 190 -28.03 3.99 -4.47
C PRO A 190 -29.26 3.83 -3.59
N ASP A 191 -30.18 4.79 -3.70
CA ASP A 191 -31.43 4.80 -2.91
C ASP A 191 -32.54 3.98 -3.56
N THR A 192 -32.44 3.74 -4.87
CA THR A 192 -33.46 2.99 -5.62
C THR A 192 -32.84 2.01 -6.62
N GLU A 193 -33.59 0.95 -6.94
CA GLU A 193 -33.20 -0.01 -7.97
C GLU A 193 -33.03 0.65 -9.35
N ALA A 194 -33.79 1.71 -9.64
CA ALA A 194 -33.72 2.43 -10.90
C ALA A 194 -32.37 3.15 -11.11
N GLU A 195 -31.65 3.51 -10.03
CA GLU A 195 -30.32 4.12 -10.10
C GLU A 195 -29.24 3.10 -10.49
N MET A 196 -29.43 1.82 -10.14
CA MET A 196 -28.42 0.75 -10.31
C MET A 196 -27.94 0.64 -11.76
N ALA A 197 -28.86 0.54 -12.72
CA ALA A 197 -28.51 0.39 -14.13
C ALA A 197 -27.69 1.58 -14.66
N HIS A 198 -28.05 2.79 -14.22
CA HIS A 198 -27.33 4.01 -14.60
C HIS A 198 -25.93 4.05 -13.98
N LEU A 199 -25.81 3.73 -12.69
CA LEU A 199 -24.52 3.70 -12.00
C LEU A 199 -23.58 2.64 -12.59
N VAL A 200 -24.09 1.45 -12.91
CA VAL A 200 -23.31 0.41 -13.60
C VAL A 200 -22.76 0.93 -14.93
N LYS A 201 -23.61 1.57 -15.74
CA LYS A 201 -23.18 2.20 -17.00
C LYS A 201 -22.12 3.28 -16.78
N GLY A 202 -22.29 4.12 -15.76
CA GLY A 202 -21.33 5.16 -15.39
C GLY A 202 -19.97 4.59 -14.95
N CYS A 203 -19.96 3.50 -14.18
CA CYS A 203 -18.74 2.80 -13.79
C CYS A 203 -18.02 2.19 -15.01
N VAL A 204 -18.75 1.61 -15.96
CA VAL A 204 -18.17 1.08 -17.21
C VAL A 204 -17.53 2.20 -18.04
N GLU A 205 -18.18 3.36 -18.16
CA GLU A 205 -17.62 4.54 -18.84
C GLU A 205 -16.31 5.02 -18.19
N LEU A 206 -16.23 4.93 -16.86
CA LEU A 206 -15.04 5.27 -16.08
C LEU A 206 -13.95 4.18 -16.11
N GLY A 207 -14.20 3.03 -16.72
CA GLY A 207 -13.29 1.88 -16.72
C GLY A 207 -13.15 1.19 -15.36
N LEU A 208 -14.15 1.33 -14.49
CA LEU A 208 -14.14 0.76 -13.14
C LEU A 208 -14.71 -0.66 -13.15
N THR A 209 -14.02 -1.58 -12.47
CA THR A 209 -14.55 -2.91 -12.15
C THR A 209 -15.60 -2.79 -11.05
N ILE A 210 -16.73 -3.49 -11.23
CA ILE A 210 -17.86 -3.46 -10.31
C ILE A 210 -17.92 -4.76 -9.54
N ILE A 211 -18.02 -4.67 -8.22
CA ILE A 211 -18.23 -5.82 -7.33
C ILE A 211 -19.55 -5.57 -6.60
N PRO A 212 -20.62 -6.30 -6.94
CA PRO A 212 -21.87 -6.17 -6.22
C PRO A 212 -21.68 -6.70 -4.80
N ARG A 213 -22.13 -5.93 -3.82
CA ARG A 213 -22.10 -6.33 -2.41
C ARG A 213 -23.50 -6.20 -1.85
N GLY A 214 -24.06 -7.33 -1.45
CA GLY A 214 -25.24 -7.38 -0.58
C GLY A 214 -24.84 -7.41 0.91
N GLY A 215 -25.82 -7.24 1.77
CA GLY A 215 -25.70 -7.29 3.22
C GLY A 215 -27.07 -7.11 3.85
#